data_AF-A0AA97AQI8-F1
#
_entry.id   AF-A0AA97AQI8-F1
#
_cell.length_a   1.000
_cell.length_b   1.000
_cell.length_c   1.000
_cell.angle_alpha   90.00
_cell.angle_beta   90.00
_cell.angle_gamma   90.00
#
_symmetry.space_group_name_H-M   'P 1'
#
loop_
_entity.id
_entity.type
_entity.pdbx_description
1 polymer ?
#
loop_
_entity_poly.entity_id
_entity_poly.type
_entity_poly.pdbx_seq_one_letter_code
_entity_poly.pdbx_strand_id
1 'polypeptide(L)'
;MDYARDNRLRLWFLGFENWKELDASLTSSSKVYLSQMAVCLKEMERVLKPGCYCVLVLGDVEREGQTKRTAEILANLAGDVTNQRLAVETIYDDLIPDERRSRRKTCTTKFERILVMKKA
;
A
#
# COMPACT_ATOMS: atom_id res chain seq x y z
N MET A 1 -1.41 4.58 16.18
CA MET A 1 -2.03 5.39 15.11
C MET A 1 -3.28 4.63 14.77
N ASP A 2 -4.43 5.20 15.08
CA ASP A 2 -5.70 4.47 15.14
C ASP A 2 -6.44 4.76 13.84
N TYR A 3 -6.10 3.99 12.80
CA TYR A 3 -6.48 4.26 11.42
C TYR A 3 -7.99 4.46 11.25
N ALA A 4 -8.82 3.62 11.89
CA ALA A 4 -10.27 3.77 11.77
C ALA A 4 -10.77 5.01 12.52
N ARG A 5 -10.16 5.38 13.65
CA ARG A 5 -10.48 6.63 14.37
C ARG A 5 -10.13 7.86 13.54
N ASP A 6 -8.95 7.85 12.94
CA ASP A 6 -8.42 8.96 12.14
C ASP A 6 -9.19 9.11 10.81
N ASN A 7 -9.73 8.01 10.27
CA ASN A 7 -10.56 7.99 9.06
C ASN A 7 -12.07 7.89 9.32
N ARG A 8 -12.55 8.04 10.56
CA ARG A 8 -13.96 7.78 10.93
C ARG A 8 -14.99 8.54 10.10
N LEU A 9 -14.68 9.76 9.67
CA LEU A 9 -15.57 10.57 8.84
C LEU A 9 -15.71 9.99 7.43
N ARG A 10 -14.61 9.50 6.85
CA ARG A 10 -14.62 8.81 5.56
C ARG A 10 -15.38 7.48 5.66
N LEU A 11 -15.18 6.74 6.75
CA LEU A 11 -15.91 5.50 7.02
C LEU A 11 -17.41 5.75 7.15
N TRP A 12 -17.81 6.82 7.85
CA TRP A 12 -19.21 7.23 7.95
C TRP A 12 -19.84 7.50 6.58
N PHE A 13 -19.15 8.20 5.68
CA PHE A 13 -19.62 8.40 4.30
C PHE A 13 -19.76 7.10 3.50
N LEU A 14 -18.98 6.06 3.84
CA LEU A 14 -19.07 4.73 3.23
C LEU A 14 -20.10 3.82 3.90
N GLY A 15 -20.89 4.33 4.85
CA GLY A 15 -21.91 3.56 5.58
C GLY A 15 -21.36 2.74 6.75
N PHE A 16 -20.11 2.97 7.17
CA PHE A 16 -19.53 2.33 8.35
C PHE A 16 -19.74 3.19 9.61
N GLU A 17 -20.73 2.83 10.43
CA GLU A 17 -21.06 3.53 11.66
C GLU A 17 -20.19 3.11 12.86
N ASN A 18 -19.82 1.82 12.93
CA ASN A 18 -19.04 1.26 14.03
C ASN A 18 -17.54 1.17 13.70
N TRP A 19 -16.87 2.33 13.68
CA TRP A 19 -15.42 2.38 13.39
C TRP A 19 -14.58 1.62 14.42
N LYS A 20 -15.06 1.40 15.66
CA LYS A 20 -14.32 0.68 16.71
C LYS A 20 -14.14 -0.80 16.38
N GLU A 21 -15.16 -1.42 15.79
CA GLU A 21 -15.10 -2.81 15.32
C GLU A 21 -14.12 -2.96 14.15
N LEU A 22 -14.09 -1.98 13.25
CA LEU A 22 -13.09 -1.93 12.20
C LEU A 22 -11.68 -1.75 12.78
N ASP A 23 -11.49 -0.83 13.73
CA ASP A 23 -10.19 -0.61 14.38
C ASP A 23 -9.68 -1.88 15.08
N ALA A 24 -10.58 -2.65 15.71
CA ALA A 24 -10.25 -3.92 16.34
C ALA A 24 -9.92 -5.03 15.33
N SER A 25 -10.55 -5.03 14.15
CA SER A 25 -10.29 -6.02 13.08
C SER A 25 -9.09 -5.67 12.20
N LEU A 26 -8.68 -4.40 12.17
CA LEU A 26 -7.42 -3.91 11.59
C LEU A 26 -6.22 -4.39 12.41
N THR A 27 -6.06 -5.71 12.49
CA THR A 27 -4.88 -6.34 13.06
C THR A 27 -3.66 -5.99 12.19
N SER A 28 -2.56 -5.58 12.81
CA SER A 28 -1.28 -5.29 12.14
C SER A 28 -0.55 -6.55 11.65
N SER A 29 -1.31 -7.61 11.35
CA SER A 29 -0.82 -8.89 10.86
C SER A 29 -0.44 -8.74 9.38
N SER A 30 0.84 -8.90 9.08
CA SER A 30 1.33 -8.90 7.70
C SER A 30 0.64 -9.95 6.82
N LYS A 31 0.14 -11.04 7.41
CA LYS A 31 -0.58 -12.09 6.69
C LYS A 31 -1.95 -11.61 6.20
N VAL A 32 -2.65 -10.82 7.02
CA VAL A 32 -3.95 -10.22 6.64
C VAL A 32 -3.73 -9.20 5.53
N TYR A 33 -2.73 -8.33 5.68
CA TYR A 33 -2.38 -7.32 4.68
C TYR A 33 -2.13 -7.92 3.28
N LEU A 34 -1.27 -8.94 3.18
CA LEU A 34 -0.95 -9.52 1.87
C LEU A 34 -2.15 -10.21 1.24
N SER A 35 -3.00 -10.86 2.03
CA SER A 35 -4.23 -11.49 1.51
C SER A 35 -5.22 -10.46 0.96
N GLN A 36 -5.35 -9.30 1.62
CA GLN A 36 -6.19 -8.20 1.13
C GLN A 36 -5.60 -7.57 -0.14
N MET A 37 -4.29 -7.33 -0.16
CA MET A 37 -3.62 -6.79 -1.35
C MET A 37 -3.71 -7.72 -2.55
N ALA A 38 -3.68 -9.04 -2.35
CA ALA A 38 -3.90 -10.01 -3.42
C ALA A 38 -5.26 -9.83 -4.10
N VAL A 39 -6.31 -9.53 -3.34
CA VAL A 39 -7.66 -9.25 -3.88
C VAL A 39 -7.64 -7.94 -4.67
N CYS A 40 -7.04 -6.89 -4.11
CA CYS A 40 -6.92 -5.60 -4.79
C CYS A 40 -6.16 -5.70 -6.11
N LEU A 41 -5.02 -6.40 -6.15
CA LEU A 41 -4.19 -6.56 -7.34
C LEU A 41 -4.91 -7.31 -8.47
N LYS A 42 -5.68 -8.35 -8.13
CA LYS A 42 -6.53 -9.07 -9.10
C LYS A 42 -7.59 -8.14 -9.69
N GLU A 43 -8.22 -7.34 -8.84
CA GLU A 43 -9.27 -6.43 -9.28
C GLU A 43 -8.71 -5.28 -10.14
N MET A 44 -7.55 -4.73 -9.76
CA MET A 44 -6.81 -3.76 -10.57
C MET A 44 -6.44 -4.33 -11.93
N GLU A 45 -5.91 -5.56 -11.99
CA GLU A 45 -5.63 -6.22 -13.26
C GLU A 45 -6.92 -6.41 -14.09
N ARG A 46 -8.02 -6.83 -13.47
CA ARG A 46 -9.30 -7.05 -14.15
C ARG A 46 -9.82 -5.79 -14.84
N VAL A 47 -9.76 -4.64 -14.17
CA VAL A 47 -10.34 -3.38 -14.69
C VAL A 47 -9.39 -2.60 -15.61
N LEU A 48 -8.08 -2.83 -15.50
CA LEU A 48 -7.09 -2.14 -16.31
C LEU A 48 -7.13 -2.64 -17.77
N LYS A 49 -6.97 -1.72 -18.73
CA LYS A 49 -6.86 -2.07 -20.15
C LYS A 49 -5.48 -2.67 -20.44
N PRO A 50 -5.36 -3.61 -21.40
CA PRO A 50 -4.06 -4.10 -21.86
C PRO A 50 -3.14 -2.95 -22.28
N GLY A 51 -1.86 -3.03 -21.94
CA GLY A 51 -0.84 -2.01 -22.21
C GLY A 51 -0.88 -0.79 -21.29
N CYS A 52 -1.86 -0.65 -20.40
CA CYS A 52 -1.94 0.45 -19.45
C CYS A 52 -1.17 0.19 -18.15
N TYR A 53 -0.97 1.24 -17.36
CA TYR A 53 -0.15 1.24 -16.15
C TYR A 53 -0.98 1.16 -14.87
N CYS A 54 -0.45 0.45 -13.87
CA CYS A 54 -0.88 0.44 -12.49
C CYS A 54 0.26 0.99 -11.64
N VAL A 55 0.02 2.07 -10.90
CA VAL A 55 1.03 2.73 -10.07
C VAL A 55 0.58 2.69 -8.62
N LEU A 56 1.43 2.15 -7.74
CA LEU A 56 1.18 2.08 -6.30
C LEU A 56 2.26 2.87 -5.56
N VAL A 57 1.83 3.79 -4.69
CA VAL A 57 2.71 4.51 -3.78
C VAL A 57 2.66 3.83 -2.41
N LEU A 58 3.82 3.38 -1.93
CA LEU A 58 3.94 2.47 -0.80
C LEU A 58 4.94 3.02 0.22
N GLY A 59 4.61 2.87 1.50
CA GLY A 59 5.57 3.11 2.58
C GLY A 59 6.27 1.80 2.95
N ASP A 60 7.60 1.80 3.00
CA ASP A 60 8.34 0.70 3.60
C ASP A 60 8.09 0.69 5.12
N VAL A 61 7.93 -0.51 5.68
CA VAL A 61 7.66 -0.68 7.11
C VAL A 61 8.95 -1.09 7.79
N GLU A 62 9.43 -0.27 8.69
CA GLU A 62 10.50 -0.65 9.61
C GLU A 62 9.90 -1.31 10.85
N ARG A 63 10.26 -2.57 11.09
CA ARG A 63 9.99 -3.26 12.36
C ARG A 63 11.29 -3.88 12.86
N GLU A 64 11.60 -3.62 14.13
CA GLU A 64 12.71 -4.27 14.85
C GLU A 64 14.08 -4.16 14.15
N GLY A 65 14.34 -3.03 13.48
CA GLY A 65 15.59 -2.79 12.76
C GLY A 65 15.70 -3.48 11.39
N GLN A 66 14.65 -4.18 10.94
CA GLN A 66 14.55 -4.73 9.58
C GLN A 66 13.57 -3.90 8.74
N THR A 67 14.08 -3.32 7.65
CA THR A 67 13.25 -2.63 6.65
C THR A 67 12.56 -3.66 5.78
N LYS A 68 11.24 -3.83 5.94
CA LYS A 68 10.44 -4.61 5.00
C LYS A 68 10.17 -3.79 3.75
N ARG A 69 10.78 -4.23 2.65
CA ARG A 69 10.71 -3.66 1.32
C ARG A 69 9.35 -3.97 0.70
N THR A 70 8.34 -3.17 1.03
CA THR A 70 6.93 -3.46 0.77
C THR A 70 6.64 -3.46 -0.73
N ALA A 71 7.30 -2.57 -1.49
CA ALA A 71 7.20 -2.53 -2.95
C ALA A 71 7.66 -3.83 -3.62
N GLU A 72 8.76 -4.42 -3.14
CA GLU A 72 9.29 -5.68 -3.69
C GLU A 72 8.39 -6.86 -3.35
N ILE A 73 7.84 -6.89 -2.14
CA ILE A 73 6.89 -7.93 -1.72
C ILE A 73 5.60 -7.85 -2.56
N LEU A 74 5.08 -6.65 -2.79
CA LEU A 74 3.86 -6.47 -3.60
C LEU A 74 4.10 -6.70 -5.08
N ALA A 75 5.28 -6.37 -5.59
CA ALA A 75 5.71 -6.70 -6.95
C ALA A 75 5.66 -8.22 -7.21
N ASN A 76 6.25 -9.00 -6.31
CA ASN A 76 6.21 -10.47 -6.41
C ASN A 76 4.76 -10.99 -6.30
N LEU A 77 4.01 -10.49 -5.31
CA LEU A 77 2.61 -10.87 -5.13
C LEU A 77 1.76 -10.57 -6.37
N ALA A 78 1.97 -9.42 -7.02
CA ALA A 78 1.25 -9.04 -8.24
C ALA A 78 1.50 -10.03 -9.38
N GLY A 79 2.76 -10.41 -9.59
CA GLY A 79 3.12 -11.44 -10.58
C GLY A 79 2.43 -12.78 -10.32
N ASP A 80 2.43 -13.22 -9.05
CA ASP A 80 1.83 -14.49 -8.64
C ASP A 80 0.30 -14.49 -8.82
N VAL A 81 -0.40 -13.45 -8.35
CA VAL A 81 -1.86 -13.44 -8.30
C VAL A 81 -2.52 -13.10 -9.64
N THR A 82 -1.77 -12.51 -10.57
CA THR A 82 -2.26 -12.11 -11.89
C THR A 82 -1.76 -13.00 -13.03
N ASN A 83 -1.00 -14.07 -12.72
CA ASN A 83 -0.30 -14.90 -13.69
C ASN A 83 0.58 -14.07 -14.64
N GLN A 84 1.39 -13.17 -14.08
CA GLN A 84 2.31 -12.29 -14.81
C GLN A 84 1.62 -11.31 -15.80
N ARG A 85 0.29 -11.18 -15.76
CA ARG A 85 -0.43 -10.19 -16.58
C ARG A 85 -0.23 -8.77 -16.08
N LEU A 86 0.11 -8.57 -14.81
CA LEU A 86 0.53 -7.29 -14.27
C LEU A 86 2.02 -7.34 -13.98
N ALA A 87 2.83 -6.92 -14.94
CA ALA A 87 4.29 -7.03 -14.89
C ALA A 87 4.91 -5.78 -14.29
N VAL A 88 5.96 -5.95 -13.50
CA VAL A 88 6.72 -4.84 -12.91
C VAL A 88 7.54 -4.16 -14.00
N GLU A 89 7.38 -2.84 -14.15
CA GLU A 89 8.21 -2.05 -15.05
C GLU A 89 9.38 -1.43 -14.28
N THR A 90 9.12 -0.86 -13.11
CA THR A 90 10.15 -0.22 -12.28
C THR A 90 9.67 0.05 -10.85
N ILE A 91 10.61 0.26 -9.93
CA ILE A 91 10.37 0.74 -8.57
C ILE A 91 11.23 1.98 -8.36
N TYR A 92 10.61 3.11 -8.03
CA TYR A 92 11.31 4.34 -7.69
C TYR A 92 11.36 4.55 -6.19
N ASP A 93 12.49 5.08 -5.72
CA ASP A 93 12.61 5.65 -4.38
C ASP A 93 12.26 7.14 -4.45
N ASP A 94 11.20 7.54 -3.76
CA ASP A 94 10.77 8.94 -3.65
C ASP A 94 11.16 9.51 -2.28
N LEU A 95 12.21 10.31 -2.26
CA LEU A 95 12.69 10.96 -1.04
C LEU A 95 11.72 12.08 -0.65
N ILE A 96 11.20 12.05 0.58
CA ILE A 96 10.33 13.11 1.10
C ILE A 96 11.21 14.14 1.81
N PRO A 97 11.51 15.31 1.19
CA PRO A 97 12.40 16.31 1.78
C PRO A 97 11.81 16.91 3.06
N ASP A 98 12.66 17.15 4.06
CA ASP A 98 12.23 17.63 5.39
C ASP A 98 11.51 18.99 5.32
N GLU A 99 11.88 19.84 4.36
CA GLU A 99 11.26 21.16 4.13
C GLU A 99 9.77 21.08 3.78
N ARG A 100 9.35 20.00 3.10
CA ARG A 100 7.96 19.75 2.70
C ARG A 100 7.14 19.06 3.81
N ARG A 101 7.75 18.74 4.95
CA ARG A 101 7.08 18.06 6.05
C ARG A 101 6.38 19.05 6.97
N SER A 102 5.18 18.69 7.41
CA SER A 102 4.46 19.39 8.47
C SER A 102 5.19 19.34 9.82
N ARG A 103 5.94 18.25 10.08
CA ARG A 103 6.79 18.07 11.27
C ARG A 103 8.23 17.78 10.86
N ARG A 104 9.12 18.74 11.13
CA ARG A 104 10.55 18.72 10.76
C ARG A 104 11.40 18.00 11.79
N LYS A 105 12.58 17.49 11.39
CA LYS A 105 13.56 16.83 12.28
C LYS A 105 13.00 15.64 13.07
N THR A 106 12.03 14.94 12.52
CA THR A 106 11.45 13.73 13.13
C THR A 106 12.03 12.47 12.50
N CYS A 107 12.06 11.36 13.24
CA CYS A 107 12.53 10.06 12.74
C CYS A 107 11.46 9.30 11.93
N THR A 108 10.41 9.96 11.47
CA THR A 108 9.33 9.32 10.70
C THR A 108 9.74 9.09 9.25
N THR A 109 9.04 8.18 8.56
CA THR A 109 9.28 7.69 7.19
C THR A 109 9.96 8.71 6.28
N LYS A 110 11.17 8.37 5.82
CA LYS A 110 12.06 9.31 5.10
C LYS A 110 11.92 9.26 3.57
N PHE A 111 11.29 8.21 3.07
CA PHE A 111 11.08 7.98 1.65
C PHE A 111 9.84 7.12 1.44
N GLU A 112 9.20 7.28 0.29
CA GLU A 112 8.17 6.40 -0.24
C GLU A 112 8.75 5.58 -1.39
N ARG A 113 8.08 4.46 -1.72
CA ARG A 113 8.40 3.64 -2.89
C ARG A 113 7.26 3.68 -3.86
N ILE A 114 7.55 3.99 -5.12
CA ILE A 114 6.57 4.01 -6.19
C ILE A 114 6.78 2.75 -7.04
N LEU A 115 5.88 1.78 -6.90
CA LEU A 115 5.83 0.58 -7.72
C LEU A 115 5.04 0.87 -9.00
N VAL A 116 5.69 0.77 -10.14
CA VAL A 116 5.08 0.92 -11.46
C VAL A 116 4.98 -0.44 -12.13
N MET A 117 3.76 -0.80 -12.54
CA MET A 117 3.46 -2.04 -13.23
C MET A 117 2.68 -1.76 -14.51
N LYS A 118 2.79 -2.65 -15.50
CA LYS A 118 2.09 -2.58 -16.77
C LYS A 118 1.28 -3.84 -17.00
N LYS A 119 0.04 -3.67 -17.46
CA LYS A 119 -0.78 -4.79 -17.88
C LYS A 119 -0.34 -5.27 -19.27
N ALA A 120 -0.12 -6.57 -19.41
CA ALA A 120 0.11 -7.25 -20.68
C ALA A 120 -1.11 -7.17 -21.60
#